data_AF-A0A7S7EX42-F1
#
_entry.id   AF-A0A7S7EX42-F1
#
_cell.length_a   1.000
_cell.length_b   1.000
_cell.length_c   1.000
_cell.angle_alpha   90.00
_cell.angle_beta   90.00
_cell.angle_gamma   90.00
#
_symmetry.space_group_name_H-M   'P 1'
#
loop_
_entity.id
_entity.type
_entity.pdbx_description
1 polymer ?
#
loop_
_entity_poly.entity_id
_entity_poly.type
_entity_poly.pdbx_seq_one_letter_code
_entity_poly.pdbx_strand_id
1 'polypeptide(L)' 'MKLYKAFLREQPTALTEYDEPLVRRLIEKVTVYEGKFTVEFKSGVTVDVDE' A
#
# COMPACT_ATOMS: atom_id res chain seq x y z
N MET A 1 1.79 -7.91 -14.98
CA MET A 1 0.46 -7.74 -14.35
C MET A 1 -0.14 -9.02 -13.75
N LYS A 2 -0.02 -10.21 -14.38
CA LYS A 2 -0.60 -11.47 -13.84
C LYS A 2 -0.03 -11.92 -12.47
N LEU A 3 1.29 -11.86 -12.28
CA LEU A 3 1.95 -12.28 -11.02
C LEU A 3 1.55 -11.43 -9.80
N TYR A 4 1.30 -10.14 -9.99
CA TYR A 4 0.92 -9.24 -8.89
C TYR A 4 -0.47 -9.57 -8.34
N LYS A 5 -1.44 -9.87 -9.21
CA LYS A 5 -2.79 -10.27 -8.78
C LYS A 5 -2.81 -11.62 -8.07
N ALA A 6 -1.96 -12.57 -8.48
CA ALA A 6 -1.81 -13.84 -7.79
C ALA A 6 -1.21 -13.64 -6.38
N PHE A 7 -0.13 -12.86 -6.31
CA PHE A 7 0.53 -12.52 -5.03
C PHE A 7 -0.42 -11.90 -4.01
N LEU A 8 -1.22 -10.91 -4.42
CA LEU A 8 -2.19 -10.25 -3.54
C LEU A 8 -3.25 -11.21 -2.97
N ARG A 9 -3.66 -12.22 -3.74
CA ARG A 9 -4.67 -13.20 -3.31
C ARG A 9 -4.14 -14.19 -2.28
N GLU A 10 -2.83 -14.38 -2.24
CA GLU A 10 -2.15 -15.23 -1.26
C GLU A 10 -1.86 -14.48 0.05
N GLN A 11 -1.97 -13.15 0.06
CA GLN A 11 -1.72 -12.38 1.27
C GLN A 11 -2.85 -12.55 2.29
N PRO A 12 -2.53 -12.74 3.57
CA PRO A 12 -3.53 -12.77 4.63
C PRO A 12 -4.26 -11.42 4.70
N THR A 13 -5.58 -11.47 4.88
CA THR A 13 -6.41 -10.26 5.00
C THR A 13 -6.36 -9.66 6.41
N ALA A 14 -6.00 -10.48 7.41
CA ALA A 14 -5.78 -10.03 8.77
C ALA A 14 -4.37 -9.45 8.90
N LEU A 15 -4.27 -8.19 9.30
CA LEU A 15 -3.00 -7.52 9.62
C LEU A 15 -2.57 -7.95 11.03
N THR A 16 -1.82 -9.04 11.13
CA THR A 16 -1.26 -9.52 12.40
C THR A 16 0.12 -8.94 12.69
N GLU A 17 0.85 -8.56 11.64
CA GLU A 17 2.19 -7.99 11.72
C GLU A 17 2.46 -7.02 10.56
N TYR A 18 3.41 -6.11 10.78
CA TYR A 18 3.87 -5.16 9.76
C TYR A 18 5.04 -5.77 8.98
N ASP A 19 4.82 -6.05 7.69
CA ASP A 19 5.84 -6.53 6.75
C ASP A 19 6.28 -5.36 5.84
N GLU A 20 7.43 -4.77 6.15
CA GLU A 20 7.97 -3.62 5.44
C GLU A 20 8.25 -3.90 3.94
N PRO A 21 8.89 -5.02 3.55
CA PRO A 21 8.99 -5.43 2.15
C PRO A 21 7.64 -5.49 1.41
N LEU A 22 6.62 -6.09 2.04
CA LEU A 22 5.27 -6.17 1.46
C LEU A 22 4.68 -4.78 1.27
N VAL A 23 4.69 -3.95 2.31
CA VAL A 23 4.12 -2.59 2.27
C VAL A 23 4.77 -1.77 1.16
N ARG A 24 6.10 -1.77 1.07
CA ARG A 24 6.83 -1.06 0.00
C ARG A 24 6.51 -1.58 -1.39
N ARG A 25 6.21 -2.88 -1.53
CA ARG A 25 5.81 -3.47 -2.81
C ARG A 25 4.43 -3.01 -3.26
N LEU A 26 3.51 -2.78 -2.32
CA LEU A 26 2.11 -2.41 -2.58
C LEU A 26 1.92 -0.93 -2.92
N ILE A 27 2.77 -0.07 -2.37
CA ILE A 27 2.75 1.37 -2.64
C ILE A 27 3.20 1.64 -4.08
N GLU A 28 2.44 2.46 -4.79
CA GLU A 28 2.79 3.02 -6.09
C GLU A 28 3.54 4.35 -5.90
N LYS A 29 2.98 5.25 -5.10
CA LYS A 29 3.55 6.58 -4.84
C LYS A 29 3.12 7.09 -3.47
N VAL A 30 4.00 7.87 -2.84
CA VAL A 30 3.66 8.73 -1.69
C VAL A 30 3.86 10.18 -2.12
N THR A 31 2.86 11.02 -1.86
CA THR A 31 2.95 12.47 -2.07
C THR A 31 2.82 13.16 -0.72
N VAL A 32 3.85 13.94 -0.36
CA VAL A 32 3.93 14.65 0.93
C VAL A 32 3.50 16.10 0.72
N TYR A 33 2.65 16.59 1.61
CA TYR A 33 2.20 17.97 1.70
C TYR A 33 2.53 18.53 3.09
N GLU A 34 2.23 19.81 3.32
CA GLU A 34 2.24 20.36 4.67
C GLU A 34 1.08 19.77 5.49
N GLY A 35 1.39 19.15 6.64
CA GLY A 35 0.40 18.61 7.59
C GLY A 35 -0.33 17.33 7.17
N LYS A 36 0.02 16.74 6.00
CA LYS A 36 -0.55 15.46 5.55
C LYS A 36 0.30 14.76 4.49
N PHE A 37 0.01 13.49 4.25
CA PHE A 37 0.52 12.74 3.10
C PHE A 37 -0.57 11.87 2.47
N THR A 38 -0.44 11.68 1.15
CA THR A 38 -1.31 10.82 0.36
C THR A 38 -0.52 9.61 -0.09
N VAL A 39 -1.05 8.41 0.16
CA VAL A 39 -0.48 7.12 -0.28
C VAL A 39 -1.36 6.55 -1.38
N GLU A 40 -0.78 6.35 -2.56
CA GLU A 40 -1.41 5.67 -3.69
C GLU A 40 -0.89 4.23 -3.75
N PHE A 41 -1.81 3.26 -3.71
CA PHE A 41 -1.49 1.84 -3.84
C PHE A 41 -1.62 1.41 -5.30
N LYS A 42 -0.85 0.39 -5.69
CA LYS A 42 -0.93 -0.25 -7.02
C LYS A 42 -2.29 -0.87 -7.36
N SER A 43 -3.15 -1.03 -6.37
CA SER A 43 -4.55 -1.41 -6.55
C SER A 43 -5.42 -0.28 -7.11
N GLY A 44 -4.95 0.97 -7.08
CA GLY A 44 -5.73 2.18 -7.35
C GLY A 44 -6.44 2.74 -6.11
N VAL A 45 -6.23 2.15 -4.93
CA VAL A 45 -6.73 2.72 -3.66
C VAL A 45 -5.83 3.88 -3.25
N THR A 46 -6.45 4.97 -2.81
CA THR A 46 -5.77 6.15 -2.29
C THR A 46 -6.18 6.36 -0.84
N VAL A 47 -5.21 6.64 0.03
CA VAL A 47 -5.42 6.93 1.44
C VAL A 47 -4.75 8.25 1.78
N ASP A 48 -5.50 9.16 2.39
CA ASP A 48 -4.98 10.38 2.97
C ASP A 48 -4.74 10.16 4.47
N VAL A 49 -3.58 10.62 4.95
CA VAL A 49 -3.19 10.56 6.35
C VAL A 49 -2.78 11.96 6.78
N ASP A 50 -3.49 12.49 7.77
CA ASP A 50 -3.15 13.75 8.43
C ASP A 50 -2.09 13.50 9.52
N GLU A 51 -1.30 14.54 9.83
CA GLU A 51 -0.25 14.51 10.88
C GLU A 51 -0.80 14.47 12.31
#